data_AF-A0A397SRX4-F1
#
_entry.id   AF-A0A397SRX4-F1
#
_cell.length_a   1.000
_cell.length_b   1.000
_cell.length_c   1.000
_cell.angle_alpha   90.00
_cell.angle_beta   90.00
_cell.angle_gamma   90.00
#
_symmetry.space_group_name_H-M   'P 1'
#
loop_
_entity.id
_entity.type
_entity.pdbx_description
1 polymer ?
#
loop_
_entity_poly.entity_id
_entity_poly.type
_entity_poly.pdbx_seq_one_letter_code
_entity_poly.pdbx_strand_id
1 'polypeptide(L)' 'PNDPLVTKIRSDPQILVSIQEFSQLLQGKGVDLSTGQMPSMLQLAKLASDKEVNAKITAINSQLTKAGITLDAKTVQK' A
#
# COMPACT_ATOMS: atom_id res chain seq x y z
N PRO A 1 3.37 -4.01 18.65
CA PRO A 1 4.51 -4.92 18.37
C PRO A 1 4.11 -6.31 17.85
N ASN A 2 2.99 -6.88 18.32
CA ASN A 2 2.45 -8.17 17.89
C ASN A 2 1.06 -8.01 17.24
N ASP A 3 0.92 -7.03 16.34
CA ASP A 3 -0.33 -6.95 15.58
C ASP A 3 -0.39 -8.13 14.58
N PRO A 4 -1.44 -8.99 14.63
CA PRO A 4 -1.55 -10.15 13.76
C PRO A 4 -1.44 -9.80 12.26
N LEU A 5 -1.85 -8.61 11.85
CA LEU A 5 -1.72 -8.12 10.48
C LEU A 5 -0.26 -7.83 10.13
N VAL A 6 0.46 -7.15 11.03
CA VAL A 6 1.89 -6.86 10.85
C VAL A 6 2.68 -8.16 10.79
N THR A 7 2.34 -9.16 11.60
CA THR A 7 2.98 -10.48 11.55
C THR A 7 2.71 -11.20 10.23
N LYS A 8 1.46 -11.21 9.73
CA LYS A 8 1.10 -11.83 8.45
C LYS A 8 1.80 -11.16 7.26
N ILE A 9 1.86 -9.83 7.24
CA ILE A 9 2.56 -9.06 6.21
C ILE A 9 4.07 -9.38 6.24
N ARG A 10 4.68 -9.45 7.43
CA ARG A 10 6.11 -9.77 7.57
C ARG A 10 6.42 -11.22 7.19
N SER A 11 5.47 -12.15 7.34
CA SER A 11 5.66 -13.55 6.96
C SER A 11 5.50 -13.83 5.47
N ASP A 12 5.00 -12.87 4.69
CA ASP A 12 4.85 -13.00 3.24
C ASP A 12 5.86 -12.08 2.51
N PRO A 13 6.98 -12.64 2.00
CA PRO A 13 8.00 -11.84 1.33
C PRO A 13 7.49 -11.20 0.03
N GLN A 14 6.47 -11.75 -0.65
CA GLN A 14 5.94 -11.15 -1.87
C GLN A 14 5.16 -9.87 -1.56
N ILE A 15 4.44 -9.83 -0.44
CA ILE A 15 3.74 -8.62 0.01
C ILE A 15 4.76 -7.52 0.34
N LEU A 16 5.86 -7.85 1.02
CA LEU A 16 6.91 -6.88 1.34
C LEU A 16 7.56 -6.28 0.08
N VAL A 17 7.90 -7.12 -0.91
CA VAL A 17 8.42 -6.65 -2.20
C VAL A 17 7.41 -5.73 -2.89
N SER A 18 6.13 -6.10 -2.89
CA SER A 18 5.10 -5.33 -3.58
C SER A 18 4.84 -3.97 -2.91
N ILE A 19 4.92 -3.90 -1.57
CA ILE A 19 4.88 -2.64 -0.82
C ILE A 19 6.11 -1.77 -1.16
N GLN A 20 7.30 -2.36 -1.23
CA GLN A 20 8.52 -1.63 -1.58
C GLN A 20 8.44 -1.04 -2.99
N GLU A 21 8.06 -1.85 -3.98
CA GLU A 21 7.85 -1.39 -5.36
C GLU A 21 6.81 -0.27 -5.44
N PHE A 22 5.72 -0.39 -4.69
CA PHE A 22 4.70 0.65 -4.63
C PHE A 22 5.24 1.95 -4.04
N SER A 23 6.02 1.89 -2.96
CA SER A 23 6.65 3.07 -2.36
C SER A 23 7.60 3.79 -3.35
N GLN A 24 8.39 3.03 -4.11
CA GLN A 24 9.28 3.56 -5.14
C GLN A 24 8.50 4.19 -6.29
N LEU A 25 7.41 3.56 -6.71
CA LEU A 25 6.53 4.10 -7.74
C LEU A 25 5.95 5.46 -7.33
N LEU A 26 5.45 5.57 -6.11
CA LEU A 26 4.90 6.82 -5.58
C LEU A 26 5.96 7.91 -5.51
N GLN A 27 7.18 7.57 -5.04
CA GLN A 27 8.30 8.50 -5.00
C GLN A 27 8.66 9.00 -6.41
N GLY A 28 8.72 8.10 -7.39
CA GLY A 28 8.94 8.45 -8.80
C GLY A 28 7.85 9.36 -9.39
N LYS A 29 6.64 9.33 -8.84
CA LYS A 29 5.53 10.23 -9.19
C LYS A 29 5.48 11.51 -8.35
N GLY A 30 6.52 11.76 -7.55
CA GLY A 30 6.65 12.96 -6.72
C GLY A 30 5.85 12.91 -5.42
N VAL A 31 5.52 11.71 -4.93
CA VAL A 31 4.85 11.48 -3.66
C VAL A 31 5.78 10.71 -2.73
N ASP A 32 6.31 11.41 -1.74
CA ASP A 32 7.18 10.82 -0.73
C ASP A 32 6.37 10.49 0.53
N LEU A 33 6.24 9.20 0.82
CA LEU A 33 5.58 8.69 2.03
C LEU A 33 6.57 8.42 3.17
N SER A 34 7.88 8.54 2.94
CA SER A 34 8.91 8.25 3.96
C SER A 34 8.95 9.28 5.08
N THR A 35 8.50 10.51 4.79
CA THR A 35 8.45 11.62 5.74
C THR A 35 7.30 11.52 6.74
N GLY A 36 6.34 10.59 6.51
CA GLY A 36 5.11 10.49 7.28
C GLY A 36 4.11 11.63 7.01
N GLN A 37 4.42 12.55 6.09
CA GLN A 37 3.52 13.64 5.72
C GLN A 37 2.47 13.12 4.70
N MET A 38 1.22 13.50 4.92
CA MET A 38 0.15 13.19 3.98
C MET A 38 0.39 13.94 2.65
N PRO A 39 0.24 13.28 1.49
CA PRO A 39 0.34 13.95 0.20
C PRO A 39 -0.73 15.04 0.04
N SER A 40 -0.42 16.09 -0.71
CA SER A 40 -1.41 17.13 -1.03
C SER A 40 -2.60 16.57 -1.82
N MET A 41 -3.75 17.26 -1.76
CA MET A 41 -4.95 16.86 -2.50
C MET A 41 -4.71 16.73 -4.00
N LEU A 42 -3.85 17.59 -4.57
CA LEU A 42 -3.49 17.53 -5.99
C LEU A 42 -2.65 16.28 -6.31
N GLN A 43 -1.71 15.93 -5.45
CA GLN A 43 -0.92 14.69 -5.59
C GLN A 43 -1.84 13.46 -5.48
N LEU A 44 -2.75 13.43 -4.51
CA LEU A 44 -3.72 12.35 -4.37
C LEU A 44 -4.61 12.21 -5.62
N ALA A 45 -5.12 13.31 -6.18
CA ALA A 45 -5.92 13.28 -7.40
C ALA A 45 -5.12 12.75 -8.62
N LYS A 46 -3.83 13.11 -8.73
CA LYS A 46 -2.95 12.56 -9.76
C LYS A 46 -2.73 11.06 -9.58
N LEU A 47 -2.47 10.60 -8.36
CA LEU A 47 -2.31 9.18 -8.06
C LEU A 47 -3.58 8.39 -8.38
N ALA A 48 -4.76 8.91 -8.03
CA ALA A 48 -6.03 8.26 -8.29
C ALA A 48 -6.34 8.08 -9.78
N SER A 49 -5.87 9.01 -10.63
CA SER A 49 -6.04 8.92 -12.09
C SER A 49 -4.91 8.13 -12.79
N ASP A 50 -3.86 7.77 -12.07
CA ASP A 50 -2.72 7.04 -12.63
C ASP A 50 -3.03 5.53 -12.74
N LYS A 51 -2.99 5.01 -13.96
CA LYS A 51 -3.33 3.61 -14.25
C LYS A 51 -2.34 2.62 -13.63
N GLU A 52 -1.07 3.00 -13.55
CA GLU A 52 0.00 2.15 -13.01
C GLU A 52 -0.12 2.04 -11.49
N VAL A 53 -0.41 3.16 -10.82
CA VAL A 53 -0.71 3.20 -9.38
C VAL A 53 -1.91 2.30 -9.07
N ASN A 54 -3.01 2.47 -9.81
CA ASN A 54 -4.21 1.66 -9.64
C ASN A 54 -3.94 0.16 -9.85
N ALA A 55 -3.18 -0.21 -10.89
CA ALA A 55 -2.82 -1.60 -11.17
C ALA A 55 -1.99 -2.21 -10.03
N LYS A 56 -1.00 -1.49 -9.49
CA LYS A 56 -0.20 -1.94 -8.35
C LYS A 56 -1.05 -2.10 -7.08
N ILE A 57 -1.97 -1.18 -6.82
CA ILE A 57 -2.92 -1.30 -5.70
C ILE A 57 -3.78 -2.57 -5.84
N THR A 58 -4.32 -2.84 -7.03
CA THR A 58 -5.11 -4.06 -7.28
C THR A 58 -4.28 -5.32 -7.06
N ALA A 59 -3.02 -5.35 -7.51
CA ALA A 59 -2.12 -6.49 -7.32
C ALA A 59 -1.83 -6.75 -5.83
N ILE A 60 -1.51 -5.69 -5.07
CA ILE A 60 -1.27 -5.76 -3.62
C ILE A 60 -2.52 -6.27 -2.89
N ASN A 61 -3.70 -5.73 -3.21
CA ASN A 61 -4.96 -6.19 -2.62
C ASN A 61 -5.23 -7.68 -2.91
N SER A 62 -4.90 -8.16 -4.11
CA SER A 62 -5.02 -9.58 -4.45
C SER A 62 -4.07 -10.45 -3.61
N GLN A 63 -2.81 -10.03 -3.43
CA GLN A 63 -1.85 -10.74 -2.59
C GLN A 63 -2.26 -10.77 -1.13
N LEU A 64 -2.70 -9.62 -0.59
CA LEU A 64 -3.21 -9.52 0.78
C LEU A 64 -4.42 -10.46 0.99
N THR A 65 -5.37 -10.46 0.05
CA THR A 65 -6.54 -11.35 0.12
C THR A 65 -6.13 -12.82 0.10
N LYS A 66 -5.17 -13.21 -0.75
CA LYS A 66 -4.61 -14.58 -0.79
C LYS A 66 -3.91 -14.98 0.51
N ALA A 67 -3.25 -14.02 1.18
CA ALA A 67 -2.66 -14.22 2.50
C ALA A 67 -3.71 -14.22 3.65
N GLY A 68 -5.00 -14.16 3.32
CA GLY A 68 -6.09 -14.10 4.30
C GLY A 68 -6.07 -12.79 5.11
N ILE A 69 -5.60 -11.70 4.49
CA ILE A 69 -5.62 -10.34 5.00
C ILE A 69 -6.68 -9.57 4.21
N THR A 70 -7.83 -9.33 4.82
CA THR A 70 -8.86 -8.46 4.26
C THR A 70 -8.70 -7.07 4.87
N LEU A 71 -8.27 -6.09 4.07
CA LEU A 71 -8.30 -4.69 4.47
C LEU A 71 -9.75 -4.18 4.37
N ASP A 72 -10.54 -4.38 5.42
CA ASP A 72 -11.81 -3.67 5.56
C ASP A 72 -11.58 -2.31 6.23
N ALA A 73 -12.46 -1.34 5.95
CA ALA A 73 -12.35 0.00 6.54
C ALA A 73 -12.38 -0.01 8.09
N LYS A 74 -12.94 -1.07 8.70
CA LYS A 74 -12.97 -1.26 10.16
C LYS A 74 -11.63 -1.76 10.73
N THR A 75 -10.81 -2.42 9.91
CA THR A 75 -9.48 -2.95 10.24
C THR A 75 -8.46 -1.81 10.24
N VAL A 76 -8.65 -0.80 9.38
CA VAL A 76 -7.77 0.39 9.31
C VAL A 76 -8.08 1.43 10.40
N GLN A 77 -9.26 1.38 11.01
CA GLN A 77 -9.70 2.33 12.06
C GLN A 77 -9.43 1.87 13.50
N LYS A 78 -8.76 0.72 13.71
CA LYS A 78 -8.45 0.21 15.05
C LYS A 78 -7.10 0.68 15.58
#